data_AF-A0A1I1MM98-F1
#
_entry.id   AF-A0A1I1MM98-F1
#
_cell.length_a   1.000
_cell.length_b   1.000
_cell.length_c   1.000
_cell.angle_alpha   90.00
_cell.angle_beta   90.00
_cell.angle_gamma   90.00
#
_symmetry.space_group_name_H-M   'P 1'
#
loop_
_entity.id
_entity.type
_entity.pdbx_description
1 polymer ?
#
loop_
_entity_poly.entity_id
_entity_poly.type
_entity_poly.pdbx_seq_one_letter_code
_entity_poly.pdbx_strand_id
1 'polypeptide(L)'
;MKSKKNKKNNLLMMVIGALIGAAAGFIMSSGGGKKLGGRYMLLFVAALIVWYFISIIIHESGHLVMGLLTGYKFVSFRIGSFTILRQNGKFVVRKYSIPGTAGQCLLTHDVVEKDEDIPYFWYHAGGGLFNLFTAGLYSLIFLNTTSIILYTIFKAATAISFFVGVLNLIPLKAVGLPNDGSHIMEQIRSLTVRRLTLNTLIINGRQYQGETLDSMPDSLFEGGDPNGSIIASGIEAVNATRDMERRDFESAKSRFKAILDNEKTVNLIRLESSCDLLCCLILTGASPKEIDELYADDLKKYIDVTCNTMIGRHRLMYVYYYIYKKDKINADKEYNLADVMSKDYLNPGEAKAEMALIEYIKENY
;
A
#
# COMPACT_ATOMS: atom_id res chain seq x y z
N MET A 1 13.20 -18.98 18.66
CA MET A 1 12.70 -17.98 17.69
C MET A 1 12.20 -18.52 16.33
N LYS A 2 12.27 -19.83 16.04
CA LYS A 2 11.68 -20.42 14.80
C LYS A 2 10.14 -20.38 14.73
N SER A 3 9.41 -20.12 15.83
CA SER A 3 7.94 -20.24 15.90
C SER A 3 7.14 -19.02 15.41
N LYS A 4 7.73 -17.82 15.35
CA LYS A 4 7.02 -16.61 14.86
C LYS A 4 7.02 -16.49 13.33
N LYS A 5 8.03 -17.05 12.65
CA LYS A 5 8.14 -17.06 11.17
C LYS A 5 7.01 -17.85 10.51
N ASN A 6 6.47 -18.88 11.19
CA ASN A 6 5.32 -19.65 10.75
C ASN A 6 3.99 -18.88 10.91
N LYS A 7 3.85 -17.93 11.84
CA LYS A 7 2.55 -17.31 12.15
C LYS A 7 1.99 -16.41 11.04
N LYS A 8 2.82 -15.70 10.26
CA LYS A 8 2.34 -14.78 9.20
C LYS A 8 1.93 -15.50 7.91
N ASN A 9 2.71 -16.47 7.43
CA ASN A 9 2.27 -17.35 6.35
C ASN A 9 1.06 -18.18 6.77
N ASN A 10 0.97 -18.57 8.06
CA ASN A 10 -0.22 -19.22 8.60
C ASN A 10 -1.43 -18.29 8.65
N LEU A 11 -1.29 -16.98 8.82
CA LEU A 11 -2.44 -16.07 8.91
C LEU A 11 -3.08 -15.80 7.54
N LEU A 12 -2.28 -15.55 6.49
CA LEU A 12 -2.80 -15.46 5.12
C LEU A 12 -3.40 -16.80 4.68
N MET A 13 -2.75 -17.93 5.01
CA MET A 13 -3.28 -19.27 4.79
C MET A 13 -4.52 -19.57 5.66
N MET A 14 -4.67 -18.94 6.83
CA MET A 14 -5.85 -19.05 7.69
C MET A 14 -7.00 -18.17 7.18
N VAL A 15 -6.73 -16.99 6.62
CA VAL A 15 -7.75 -16.15 5.99
C VAL A 15 -8.22 -16.81 4.71
N ILE A 16 -7.30 -17.28 3.86
CA ILE A 16 -7.61 -18.09 2.67
C ILE A 16 -8.29 -19.41 3.09
N GLY A 17 -7.84 -20.05 4.17
CA GLY A 17 -8.43 -21.28 4.71
C GLY A 17 -9.82 -21.06 5.31
N ALA A 18 -10.07 -19.93 5.97
CA ALA A 18 -11.38 -19.53 6.49
C ALA A 18 -12.31 -19.09 5.36
N LEU A 19 -11.79 -18.45 4.33
CA LEU A 19 -12.46 -18.14 3.07
C LEU A 19 -12.94 -19.40 2.36
N ILE A 20 -12.02 -20.35 2.17
CA ILE A 20 -12.29 -21.66 1.58
C ILE A 20 -13.24 -22.44 2.49
N GLY A 21 -13.08 -22.37 3.81
CA GLY A 21 -13.92 -23.04 4.80
C GLY A 21 -15.34 -22.48 4.87
N ALA A 22 -15.50 -21.16 4.80
CA ALA A 22 -16.81 -20.48 4.76
C ALA A 22 -17.50 -20.69 3.41
N ALA A 23 -16.75 -20.64 2.29
CA ALA A 23 -17.27 -20.99 0.98
C ALA A 23 -17.69 -22.47 0.93
N ALA A 24 -16.88 -23.37 1.50
CA ALA A 24 -17.20 -24.80 1.63
C ALA A 24 -18.41 -25.04 2.54
N GLY A 25 -18.54 -24.32 3.66
CA GLY A 25 -19.69 -24.38 4.55
C GLY A 25 -20.98 -23.90 3.87
N PHE A 26 -20.90 -22.81 3.11
CA PHE A 26 -22.01 -22.32 2.27
C PHE A 26 -22.39 -23.34 1.18
N ILE A 27 -21.43 -24.06 0.60
CA ILE A 27 -21.70 -25.16 -0.35
C ILE A 27 -22.41 -26.33 0.33
N MET A 28 -21.99 -26.71 1.55
CA MET A 28 -22.55 -27.85 2.27
C MET A 28 -23.98 -27.60 2.76
N SER A 29 -24.35 -26.35 3.09
CA SER A 29 -25.72 -26.02 3.52
C SER A 29 -26.68 -25.70 2.36
N SER A 30 -26.18 -25.25 1.21
CA SER A 30 -27.01 -24.85 0.05
C SER A 30 -27.25 -25.95 -0.99
N GLY A 31 -26.66 -27.13 -0.82
CA GLY A 31 -26.82 -28.26 -1.75
C GLY A 31 -28.05 -29.10 -1.39
N GLY A 32 -29.16 -28.91 -2.09
CA GLY A 32 -30.32 -29.81 -2.06
C GLY A 32 -29.95 -31.24 -2.50
N GLY A 33 -29.40 -32.03 -1.58
CA GLY A 33 -29.20 -33.49 -1.68
C GLY A 33 -28.15 -34.01 -2.67
N LYS A 34 -27.54 -33.20 -3.53
CA LYS A 34 -26.55 -33.68 -4.51
C LYS A 34 -25.13 -33.70 -3.92
N LYS A 35 -24.64 -34.89 -3.53
CA LYS A 35 -23.22 -35.12 -3.17
C LYS A 35 -22.33 -34.70 -4.35
N LEU A 36 -21.58 -33.62 -4.18
CA LEU A 36 -20.63 -33.12 -5.17
C LEU A 36 -19.44 -34.09 -5.24
N GLY A 37 -19.29 -34.84 -6.34
CA GLY A 37 -18.18 -35.80 -6.50
C GLY A 37 -16.81 -35.11 -6.47
N GLY A 38 -15.76 -35.83 -6.03
CA GLY A 38 -14.43 -35.25 -5.76
C GLY A 38 -13.82 -34.42 -6.90
N ARG A 39 -14.06 -34.79 -8.17
CA ARG A 39 -13.61 -33.99 -9.34
C ARG A 39 -14.20 -32.58 -9.40
N TYR A 40 -15.45 -32.40 -8.97
CA TYR A 40 -16.12 -31.10 -8.98
C TYR A 40 -15.69 -30.26 -7.77
N MET A 41 -15.29 -30.89 -6.67
CA MET A 41 -14.64 -30.20 -5.57
C MET A 41 -13.27 -29.63 -6.00
N LEU A 42 -12.47 -30.41 -6.72
CA LEU A 42 -11.21 -29.94 -7.29
C LEU A 42 -11.43 -28.77 -8.27
N LEU A 43 -12.42 -28.90 -9.16
CA LEU A 43 -12.80 -27.83 -10.08
C LEU A 43 -13.23 -26.55 -9.33
N PHE A 44 -14.01 -26.69 -8.25
CA PHE A 44 -14.43 -25.55 -7.44
C PHE A 44 -13.24 -24.81 -6.81
N VAL A 45 -12.30 -25.56 -6.22
CA VAL A 45 -11.09 -24.97 -5.61
C VAL A 45 -10.22 -24.29 -6.67
N ALA A 46 -10.03 -24.93 -7.82
CA ALA A 46 -9.29 -24.32 -8.93
C ALA A 46 -9.99 -23.03 -9.41
N ALA A 47 -11.31 -23.06 -9.54
CA ALA A 47 -12.10 -21.90 -9.93
C ALA A 47 -12.00 -20.76 -8.89
N LEU A 48 -12.01 -21.06 -7.59
CA LEU A 48 -11.83 -20.05 -6.54
C LEU A 48 -10.52 -19.28 -6.69
N ILE A 49 -9.42 -19.98 -6.97
CA ILE A 49 -8.10 -19.35 -7.13
C ILE A 49 -8.11 -18.41 -8.33
N VAL A 50 -8.62 -18.87 -9.47
CA VAL A 50 -8.70 -18.06 -10.69
C VAL A 50 -9.60 -16.84 -10.47
N TRP A 51 -10.79 -17.05 -9.90
CA TRP A 51 -11.74 -15.98 -9.65
C TRP A 51 -11.26 -14.99 -8.59
N TYR A 52 -10.44 -15.40 -7.62
CA TYR A 52 -9.84 -14.47 -6.66
C TYR A 52 -9.01 -13.39 -7.36
N PHE A 53 -8.15 -13.75 -8.32
CA PHE A 53 -7.38 -12.77 -9.09
C PHE A 53 -8.27 -11.90 -9.97
N ILE A 54 -9.31 -12.47 -10.59
CA ILE A 54 -10.28 -11.70 -11.38
C ILE A 54 -11.05 -10.72 -10.49
N SER A 55 -11.48 -11.13 -9.29
CA SER A 55 -12.16 -10.26 -8.31
C SER A 55 -11.26 -9.12 -7.84
N ILE A 56 -9.93 -9.29 -7.77
CA ILE A 56 -9.01 -8.18 -7.49
C ILE A 56 -9.03 -7.18 -8.65
N ILE A 57 -8.96 -7.65 -9.91
CA ILE A 57 -9.01 -6.76 -11.08
C ILE A 57 -10.34 -5.98 -11.11
N ILE A 58 -11.46 -6.65 -10.86
CA ILE A 58 -12.79 -6.02 -10.79
C ILE A 58 -12.84 -4.99 -9.65
N HIS A 59 -12.26 -5.33 -8.49
CA HIS A 59 -12.20 -4.44 -7.34
C HIS A 59 -11.41 -3.16 -7.63
N GLU A 60 -10.17 -3.28 -8.11
CA GLU A 60 -9.37 -2.09 -8.47
C GLU A 60 -10.05 -1.27 -9.57
N SER A 61 -10.70 -1.93 -10.54
CA SER A 61 -11.48 -1.26 -11.59
C SER A 61 -12.67 -0.49 -11.02
N GLY A 62 -13.28 -0.97 -9.94
CA GLY A 62 -14.35 -0.27 -9.24
C GLY A 62 -13.89 1.04 -8.62
N HIS A 63 -12.71 1.07 -7.98
CA HIS A 63 -12.10 2.31 -7.49
C HIS A 63 -11.82 3.28 -8.64
N LEU A 64 -11.28 2.77 -9.74
CA LEU A 64 -11.00 3.56 -10.93
C LEU A 64 -12.27 4.20 -11.49
N VAL A 65 -13.29 3.40 -11.80
CA VAL A 65 -14.53 3.90 -12.40
C VAL A 65 -15.22 4.89 -11.46
N MET A 66 -15.41 4.53 -10.20
CA MET A 66 -16.12 5.39 -9.25
C MET A 66 -15.36 6.66 -8.92
N GLY A 67 -14.03 6.59 -8.79
CA GLY A 67 -13.21 7.78 -8.59
C GLY A 67 -13.26 8.74 -9.78
N LEU A 68 -13.14 8.22 -11.01
CA LEU A 68 -13.27 9.04 -12.22
C LEU A 68 -14.65 9.70 -12.33
N LEU A 69 -15.72 8.97 -12.00
CA LEU A 69 -17.09 9.50 -11.98
C LEU A 69 -17.28 10.62 -10.95
N THR A 70 -16.45 10.66 -9.90
CA THR A 70 -16.48 11.71 -8.88
C THR A 70 -15.34 12.72 -9.02
N GLY A 71 -14.77 12.88 -10.21
CA GLY A 71 -13.82 13.95 -10.51
C GLY A 71 -12.35 13.66 -10.17
N TYR A 72 -12.03 12.47 -9.66
CA TYR A 72 -10.63 12.06 -9.52
C TYR A 72 -9.97 11.85 -10.89
N LYS A 73 -8.65 11.94 -10.90
CA LYS A 73 -7.78 11.80 -12.06
C LYS A 73 -6.89 10.58 -11.87
N PHE A 74 -6.69 9.86 -12.97
CA PHE A 74 -5.86 8.67 -12.99
C PHE A 74 -4.37 8.97 -12.72
N VAL A 75 -3.76 8.24 -11.78
CA VAL A 75 -2.31 8.27 -11.51
C VAL A 75 -1.68 6.94 -11.91
N SER A 76 -2.09 5.83 -11.29
CA SER A 76 -1.60 4.50 -11.64
C SER A 76 -2.58 3.36 -11.32
N PHE A 77 -2.40 2.25 -12.00
CA PHE A 77 -3.16 1.01 -11.84
C PHE A 77 -2.20 -0.17 -11.89
N ARG A 78 -2.15 -0.98 -10.83
CA ARG A 78 -1.31 -2.17 -10.74
C ARG A 78 -2.15 -3.43 -10.59
N ILE A 79 -1.75 -4.47 -11.32
CA ILE A 79 -2.16 -5.86 -11.09
C ILE A 79 -0.89 -6.71 -10.98
N GLY A 80 -0.69 -7.36 -9.84
CA GLY A 80 0.52 -8.13 -9.57
C GLY A 80 1.77 -7.23 -9.69
N SER A 81 2.67 -7.55 -10.64
CA SER A 81 3.88 -6.76 -10.89
C SER A 81 3.80 -5.82 -12.08
N PHE A 82 2.64 -5.70 -12.75
CA PHE A 82 2.48 -4.80 -13.90
C PHE A 82 1.72 -3.56 -13.46
N THR A 83 2.36 -2.40 -13.62
CA THR A 83 1.78 -1.09 -13.30
C THR A 83 1.63 -0.28 -14.57
N ILE A 84 0.42 0.18 -14.84
CA ILE A 84 0.11 1.21 -15.82
C ILE A 84 0.07 2.53 -15.07
N LEU A 85 0.78 3.54 -15.53
CA LEU A 85 0.85 4.83 -14.88
C LEU A 85 0.78 5.97 -15.90
N ARG A 86 0.31 7.12 -15.47
CA ARG A 86 0.25 8.33 -16.30
C ARG A 86 1.39 9.27 -15.94
N GLN A 87 2.36 9.38 -16.84
CA GLN A 87 3.51 10.27 -16.71
C GLN A 87 3.53 11.23 -17.89
N ASN A 88 3.66 12.53 -17.62
CA ASN A 88 3.75 13.57 -18.65
C ASN A 88 2.63 13.47 -19.70
N GLY A 89 1.41 13.20 -19.25
CA GLY A 89 0.23 13.06 -20.11
C GLY A 89 0.12 11.73 -20.89
N LYS A 90 1.12 10.84 -20.81
CA LYS A 90 1.15 9.55 -21.54
C LYS A 90 1.02 8.37 -20.59
N PHE A 91 0.44 7.27 -21.09
CA PHE A 91 0.42 6.00 -20.37
C PHE A 91 1.74 5.26 -20.56
N VAL A 92 2.32 4.82 -19.46
CA VAL A 92 3.57 4.06 -19.42
C VAL A 92 3.30 2.76 -18.67
N VAL A 93 3.86 1.66 -19.17
CA VAL A 93 3.82 0.37 -18.48
C VAL A 93 5.20 0.13 -17.85
N ARG A 94 5.19 -0.21 -16.56
CA ARG A 94 6.39 -0.58 -15.80
C ARG A 94 6.15 -1.89 -15.08
N LYS A 95 7.20 -2.70 -14.96
CA LYS A 95 7.19 -3.89 -14.12
C LYS A 95 7.72 -3.52 -12.74
N TYR A 96 6.82 -3.45 -11.76
CA TYR A 96 7.12 -3.08 -10.40
C TYR A 96 6.22 -3.87 -9.46
N SER A 97 6.80 -4.50 -8.43
CA SER A 97 6.07 -5.31 -7.46
C SER A 97 6.18 -4.67 -6.09
N ILE A 98 5.05 -4.34 -5.47
CA ILE A 98 5.02 -3.95 -4.05
C ILE A 98 4.69 -5.21 -3.23
N PRO A 99 5.59 -5.66 -2.35
CA PRO A 99 5.31 -6.78 -1.47
C PRO A 99 4.04 -6.51 -0.64
N GLY A 100 3.11 -7.47 -0.63
CA GLY A 100 1.91 -7.41 0.20
C GLY A 100 0.65 -6.83 -0.46
N THR A 101 0.72 -6.39 -1.72
CA THR A 101 -0.47 -5.94 -2.48
C THR A 101 -0.68 -6.79 -3.73
N ALA A 102 -1.90 -7.26 -3.98
CA ALA A 102 -2.22 -8.00 -5.20
C ALA A 102 -2.67 -7.09 -6.35
N GLY A 103 -3.22 -5.93 -6.02
CA GLY A 103 -3.59 -4.85 -6.93
C GLY A 103 -3.42 -3.50 -6.24
N GLN A 104 -3.48 -2.41 -7.02
CA GLN A 104 -3.53 -1.05 -6.49
C GLN A 104 -4.05 -0.08 -7.55
N CYS A 105 -5.10 0.66 -7.24
CA CYS A 105 -5.55 1.82 -7.98
C CYS A 105 -5.18 3.10 -7.23
N LEU A 106 -4.33 3.94 -7.82
CA LEU A 106 -4.00 5.26 -7.31
C LEU A 106 -4.65 6.33 -8.19
N LEU A 107 -5.45 7.17 -7.54
CA LEU A 107 -6.04 8.35 -8.14
C LEU A 107 -5.64 9.59 -7.34
N THR A 108 -5.74 10.74 -7.98
CA THR A 108 -5.55 12.06 -7.36
C THR A 108 -6.76 12.94 -7.65
N HIS A 109 -6.88 14.08 -7.01
CA HIS A 109 -7.97 15.04 -7.25
C HIS A 109 -7.41 16.46 -7.20
N ASP A 110 -8.11 17.44 -7.76
CA ASP A 110 -7.79 18.84 -7.50
C ASP A 110 -8.07 19.22 -6.04
N VAL A 111 -7.47 20.32 -5.57
CA VAL A 111 -7.77 20.87 -4.25
C VAL A 111 -9.25 21.26 -4.20
N VAL A 112 -9.96 20.78 -3.17
CA VAL A 112 -11.35 21.14 -2.90
C VAL A 112 -11.37 22.22 -1.81
N GLU A 113 -12.16 23.28 -1.96
CA GLU A 113 -12.15 24.38 -0.98
C GLU A 113 -12.74 23.95 0.37
N LYS A 114 -13.91 23.30 0.36
CA LYS A 114 -14.63 22.87 1.57
C LYS A 114 -14.42 21.39 1.84
N ASP A 115 -14.21 21.04 3.10
CA ASP A 115 -13.99 19.64 3.51
C ASP A 115 -15.23 18.76 3.28
N GLU A 116 -16.41 19.36 3.37
CA GLU A 116 -17.71 18.69 3.14
C GLU A 116 -17.88 18.21 1.71
N ASP A 117 -17.28 18.91 0.75
CA ASP A 117 -17.42 18.67 -0.69
C ASP A 117 -16.44 17.62 -1.22
N ILE A 118 -15.51 17.13 -0.39
CA ILE A 118 -14.50 16.13 -0.80
C ILE A 118 -15.19 14.80 -1.15
N PRO A 119 -15.05 14.27 -2.38
CA PRO A 119 -15.81 13.10 -2.84
C PRO A 119 -15.18 11.75 -2.47
N TYR A 120 -14.95 11.49 -1.18
CA TYR A 120 -14.23 10.27 -0.73
C TYR A 120 -15.03 8.96 -0.85
N PHE A 121 -16.35 9.01 -0.65
CA PHE A 121 -17.15 7.79 -0.43
C PHE A 121 -17.09 6.83 -1.63
N TRP A 122 -17.40 7.32 -2.83
CA TRP A 122 -17.49 6.49 -4.03
C TRP A 122 -16.13 5.95 -4.46
N TYR A 123 -15.06 6.75 -4.28
CA TYR A 123 -13.70 6.30 -4.54
C TYR A 123 -13.37 5.05 -3.70
N HIS A 124 -13.59 5.09 -2.39
CA HIS A 124 -13.32 3.93 -1.53
C HIS A 124 -14.35 2.81 -1.68
N ALA A 125 -15.64 3.12 -1.83
CA ALA A 125 -16.68 2.08 -1.92
C ALA A 125 -16.65 1.32 -3.25
N GLY A 126 -16.11 1.93 -4.32
CA GLY A 126 -16.21 1.44 -5.69
C GLY A 126 -15.74 0.00 -5.86
N GLY A 127 -14.58 -0.36 -5.31
CA GLY A 127 -14.06 -1.72 -5.45
C GLY A 127 -14.92 -2.77 -4.79
N GLY A 128 -15.40 -2.51 -3.57
CA GLY A 128 -16.33 -3.41 -2.88
C GLY A 128 -17.65 -3.57 -3.64
N LEU A 129 -18.23 -2.46 -4.10
CA LEU A 129 -19.51 -2.43 -4.82
C LEU A 129 -19.44 -3.18 -6.16
N PHE A 130 -18.36 -3.03 -6.93
CA PHE A 130 -18.17 -3.75 -8.19
C PHE A 130 -18.08 -5.26 -7.99
N ASN A 131 -17.44 -5.70 -6.91
CA ASN A 131 -17.39 -7.12 -6.54
C ASN A 131 -18.75 -7.66 -6.12
N LEU A 132 -19.56 -6.89 -5.39
CA LEU A 132 -20.93 -7.30 -5.04
C LEU A 132 -21.83 -7.34 -6.26
N PHE A 133 -21.71 -6.35 -7.16
CA PHE A 133 -22.46 -6.31 -8.41
C PHE A 133 -22.15 -7.52 -9.30
N THR A 134 -20.86 -7.81 -9.51
CA THR A 134 -20.45 -8.97 -10.30
C THR A 134 -20.80 -10.31 -9.64
N ALA A 135 -20.75 -10.40 -8.30
CA ALA A 135 -21.27 -11.56 -7.57
C ALA A 135 -22.76 -11.82 -7.87
N GLY A 136 -23.56 -10.76 -7.94
CA GLY A 136 -24.96 -10.80 -8.37
C GLY A 136 -25.11 -11.39 -9.78
N LEU A 137 -24.35 -10.86 -10.75
CA LEU A 137 -24.36 -11.36 -12.13
C LEU A 137 -23.96 -12.84 -12.24
N TYR A 138 -22.90 -13.25 -11.54
CA TYR A 138 -22.46 -14.65 -11.50
C TYR A 138 -23.53 -15.55 -10.85
N SER A 139 -24.30 -15.02 -9.90
CA SER A 139 -25.35 -15.80 -9.24
C SER A 139 -26.50 -16.13 -10.18
N LEU A 140 -26.88 -15.20 -11.05
CA LEU A 140 -27.85 -15.44 -12.12
C LEU A 140 -27.39 -16.57 -13.04
N ILE A 141 -26.10 -16.65 -13.36
CA ILE A 141 -25.56 -17.70 -14.23
C ILE A 141 -25.64 -19.07 -13.56
N PHE A 142 -25.13 -19.21 -12.33
CA PHE A 142 -25.11 -20.53 -11.69
C PHE A 142 -26.51 -21.03 -11.28
N LEU A 143 -27.45 -20.13 -11.00
CA LEU A 143 -28.83 -20.51 -10.64
C LEU A 143 -29.65 -21.00 -11.85
N ASN A 144 -29.33 -20.54 -13.05
CA ASN A 144 -30.11 -20.85 -14.27
C ASN A 144 -29.44 -21.88 -15.19
N THR A 145 -28.18 -22.24 -14.94
CA THR A 145 -27.48 -23.23 -15.77
C THR A 145 -27.86 -24.66 -15.43
N THR A 146 -28.00 -25.50 -16.47
CA THR A 146 -28.15 -26.96 -16.33
C THR A 146 -26.80 -27.69 -16.33
N SER A 147 -25.72 -27.01 -16.77
CA SER A 147 -24.37 -27.58 -16.80
C SER A 147 -23.75 -27.56 -15.40
N ILE A 148 -23.44 -28.73 -14.87
CA ILE A 148 -22.77 -28.87 -13.57
C ILE A 148 -21.39 -28.18 -13.54
N ILE A 149 -20.69 -28.12 -14.68
CA ILE A 149 -19.39 -27.44 -14.79
C ILE A 149 -19.58 -25.93 -14.61
N LEU A 150 -20.52 -25.34 -15.36
CA LEU A 150 -20.82 -23.90 -15.25
C LEU A 150 -21.38 -23.57 -13.87
N TYR A 151 -22.23 -24.43 -13.32
CA TYR A 151 -22.73 -24.30 -11.95
C TYR A 151 -21.57 -24.20 -10.97
N THR A 152 -20.62 -25.13 -11.03
CA THR A 152 -19.46 -25.15 -10.12
C THR A 152 -18.57 -23.92 -10.27
N ILE A 153 -18.23 -23.52 -11.50
CA ILE A 153 -17.34 -22.38 -11.78
C ILE A 153 -17.98 -21.07 -11.33
N PHE A 154 -19.23 -20.80 -11.69
CA PHE A 154 -19.89 -19.54 -11.35
C PHE A 154 -20.36 -19.49 -9.89
N LYS A 155 -20.62 -20.64 -9.25
CA LYS A 155 -20.79 -20.69 -7.80
C LYS A 155 -19.52 -20.26 -7.07
N ALA A 156 -18.34 -20.69 -7.54
CA ALA A 156 -17.06 -20.23 -7.00
C ALA A 156 -16.87 -18.72 -7.22
N ALA A 157 -17.18 -18.24 -8.44
CA ALA A 157 -17.12 -16.82 -8.81
C ALA A 157 -17.99 -15.93 -7.90
N THR A 158 -19.25 -16.32 -7.68
CA THR A 158 -20.16 -15.61 -6.77
C THR A 158 -19.61 -15.60 -5.36
N ALA A 159 -19.19 -16.75 -4.82
CA ALA A 159 -18.73 -16.85 -3.44
C ALA A 159 -17.52 -15.95 -3.16
N ILE A 160 -16.50 -15.98 -4.03
CA ILE A 160 -15.30 -15.17 -3.82
C ILE A 160 -15.55 -13.68 -4.07
N SER A 161 -16.29 -13.32 -5.11
CA SER A 161 -16.60 -11.91 -5.40
C SER A 161 -17.46 -11.29 -4.30
N PHE A 162 -18.47 -12.03 -3.81
CA PHE A 162 -19.29 -11.60 -2.68
C PHE A 162 -18.43 -11.37 -1.44
N PHE A 163 -17.57 -12.33 -1.09
CA PHE A 163 -16.76 -12.22 0.12
C PHE A 163 -15.73 -11.09 0.04
N VAL A 164 -15.03 -10.94 -1.08
CA VAL A 164 -14.08 -9.82 -1.27
C VAL A 164 -14.82 -8.49 -1.23
N GLY A 165 -16.02 -8.40 -1.81
CA GLY A 165 -16.86 -7.20 -1.74
C GLY A 165 -17.27 -6.85 -0.31
N VAL A 166 -17.82 -7.82 0.44
CA VAL A 166 -18.26 -7.62 1.82
C VAL A 166 -17.08 -7.28 2.74
N LEU A 167 -15.99 -8.04 2.69
CA LEU A 167 -14.85 -7.82 3.57
C LEU A 167 -14.16 -6.48 3.36
N ASN A 168 -14.22 -5.90 2.16
CA ASN A 168 -13.66 -4.58 1.94
C ASN A 168 -14.60 -3.46 2.42
N LEU A 169 -15.92 -3.63 2.33
CA LEU A 169 -16.89 -2.61 2.74
C LEU A 169 -17.20 -2.60 4.25
N ILE A 170 -17.09 -3.75 4.93
CA ILE A 170 -17.21 -3.77 6.40
C ILE A 170 -15.94 -3.16 6.99
N PRO A 171 -16.02 -2.16 7.88
CA PRO A 171 -14.85 -1.59 8.52
C PRO A 171 -14.18 -2.62 9.43
N LEU A 172 -13.17 -3.31 8.91
CA LEU A 172 -12.43 -4.34 9.61
C LEU A 172 -11.01 -3.83 9.89
N LYS A 173 -10.66 -3.77 11.17
CA LYS A 173 -9.27 -3.49 11.62
C LYS A 173 -8.40 -4.75 11.61
N ALA A 174 -8.83 -5.82 10.94
CA ALA A 174 -8.45 -7.20 11.28
C ALA A 174 -6.98 -7.57 10.96
N VAL A 175 -6.22 -6.79 10.19
CA VAL A 175 -4.86 -7.20 9.75
C VAL A 175 -3.83 -6.06 9.68
N GLY A 176 -4.03 -4.96 10.40
CA GLY A 176 -3.02 -3.90 10.47
C GLY A 176 -2.79 -3.11 9.18
N LEU A 177 -3.68 -3.24 8.19
CA LEU A 177 -3.90 -2.24 7.15
C LEU A 177 -5.40 -1.94 7.10
N PRO A 178 -5.81 -0.66 7.00
CA PRO A 178 -7.21 -0.29 6.81
C PRO A 178 -7.72 -0.85 5.48
N ASN A 179 -8.93 -1.39 5.48
CA ASN A 179 -9.66 -1.67 4.24
C ASN A 179 -10.54 -0.45 3.85
N ASP A 180 -11.17 -0.51 2.69
CA ASP A 180 -12.00 0.60 2.17
C ASP A 180 -13.07 1.07 3.14
N GLY A 181 -13.78 0.14 3.78
CA GLY A 181 -14.81 0.43 4.77
C GLY A 181 -14.26 1.19 5.97
N SER A 182 -13.01 0.91 6.37
CA SER A 182 -12.33 1.64 7.43
C SER A 182 -12.01 3.08 6.99
N HIS A 183 -11.50 3.26 5.77
CA HIS A 183 -11.26 4.59 5.20
C HIS A 183 -12.55 5.42 5.08
N ILE A 184 -13.65 4.81 4.65
CA ILE A 184 -14.96 5.47 4.59
C ILE A 184 -15.39 5.90 5.99
N MET A 185 -15.33 4.97 6.96
CA MET A 185 -15.80 5.23 8.32
C MET A 185 -15.02 6.35 9.01
N GLU A 186 -13.70 6.42 8.83
CA GLU A 186 -12.89 7.49 9.44
C GLU A 186 -13.17 8.85 8.81
N GLN A 187 -13.34 8.91 7.49
CA GLN A 187 -13.66 10.16 6.78
C GLN A 187 -15.10 10.63 6.97
N ILE A 188 -16.04 9.73 7.32
CA ILE A 188 -17.38 10.11 7.80
C ILE A 188 -17.27 10.83 9.16
N ARG A 189 -16.40 10.33 10.05
CA ARG A 189 -16.31 10.80 11.44
C ARG A 189 -15.50 12.07 11.61
N SER A 190 -14.62 12.41 10.66
CA SER A 190 -13.71 13.55 10.78
C SER A 190 -13.45 14.22 9.42
N LEU A 191 -13.84 15.49 9.31
CA LEU A 191 -13.49 16.35 8.18
C LEU A 191 -11.97 16.53 8.06
N THR A 192 -11.28 16.63 9.19
CA THR A 192 -9.81 16.70 9.23
C THR A 192 -9.16 15.47 8.59
N VAL A 193 -9.60 14.26 8.94
CA VAL A 193 -9.07 13.02 8.33
C VAL A 193 -9.38 12.97 6.84
N ARG A 194 -10.57 13.43 6.44
CA ARG A 194 -10.97 13.53 5.03
C ARG A 194 -10.06 14.47 4.24
N ARG A 195 -9.79 15.67 4.76
CA ARG A 195 -8.85 16.64 4.19
C ARG A 195 -7.44 16.04 4.07
N LEU A 196 -6.92 15.46 5.14
CA LEU A 196 -5.58 14.88 5.15
C LEU A 196 -5.44 13.69 4.19
N THR A 197 -6.50 12.87 4.04
CA THR A 197 -6.56 11.79 3.04
C THR A 197 -6.48 12.36 1.63
N LEU A 198 -7.30 13.38 1.32
CA LEU A 198 -7.27 14.06 0.02
C LEU A 198 -5.87 14.64 -0.26
N ASN A 199 -5.29 15.36 0.69
CA ASN A 199 -3.95 15.94 0.55
C ASN A 199 -2.90 14.85 0.27
N THR A 200 -2.98 13.70 0.94
CA THR A 200 -2.07 12.57 0.68
C THR A 200 -2.20 12.04 -0.75
N LEU A 201 -3.41 11.95 -1.29
CA LEU A 201 -3.65 11.57 -2.70
C LEU A 201 -3.13 12.63 -3.69
N ILE A 202 -3.21 13.91 -3.33
CA ILE A 202 -2.65 15.02 -4.12
C ILE A 202 -1.12 14.94 -4.13
N ILE A 203 -0.51 14.84 -2.95
CA ILE A 203 0.94 14.71 -2.77
C ILE A 203 1.45 13.53 -3.59
N ASN A 204 0.83 12.35 -3.43
CA ASN A 204 1.22 11.17 -4.19
C ASN A 204 1.09 11.38 -5.71
N GLY A 205 -0.02 11.95 -6.16
CA GLY A 205 -0.22 12.28 -7.58
C GLY A 205 0.88 13.19 -8.15
N ARG A 206 1.27 14.22 -7.39
CA ARG A 206 2.36 15.16 -7.76
C ARG A 206 3.74 14.49 -7.76
N GLN A 207 4.04 13.63 -6.79
CA GLN A 207 5.29 12.86 -6.80
C GLN A 207 5.39 11.97 -8.05
N TYR A 208 4.30 11.33 -8.45
CA TYR A 208 4.25 10.56 -9.71
C TYR A 208 4.43 11.42 -10.97
N GLN A 209 4.20 12.74 -10.90
CA GLN A 209 4.54 13.70 -11.96
C GLN A 209 5.95 14.27 -11.85
N GLY A 210 6.74 13.89 -10.83
CA GLY A 210 8.14 14.30 -10.69
C GLY A 210 8.38 15.46 -9.71
N GLU A 211 7.36 15.95 -9.01
CA GLU A 211 7.52 16.95 -7.95
C GLU A 211 8.10 16.28 -6.68
N THR A 212 9.07 16.94 -6.04
CA THR A 212 9.60 16.56 -4.73
C THR A 212 8.70 17.14 -3.63
N LEU A 213 8.65 16.52 -2.45
CA LEU A 213 7.79 16.97 -1.35
C LEU A 213 8.13 18.39 -0.88
N ASP A 214 9.41 18.75 -0.88
CA ASP A 214 9.87 20.10 -0.52
C ASP A 214 9.41 21.20 -1.50
N SER A 215 9.19 20.83 -2.76
CA SER A 215 8.72 21.74 -3.82
C SER A 215 7.21 22.00 -3.80
N MET A 216 6.46 21.16 -3.08
CA MET A 216 5.01 21.28 -2.96
C MET A 216 4.60 22.36 -1.94
N PRO A 217 3.43 23.01 -2.12
CA PRO A 217 2.98 24.08 -1.23
C PRO A 217 2.71 23.59 0.20
N ASP A 218 3.03 24.42 1.20
CA ASP A 218 2.90 24.08 2.63
C ASP A 218 1.48 23.66 3.02
N SER A 219 0.45 24.30 2.43
CA SER A 219 -0.96 23.97 2.65
C SER A 219 -1.33 22.48 2.46
N LEU A 220 -0.56 21.70 1.69
CA LEU A 220 -0.81 20.26 1.54
C LEU A 220 -0.35 19.43 2.76
N PHE A 221 0.57 19.97 3.55
CA PHE A 221 1.20 19.32 4.71
C PHE A 221 0.74 19.93 6.04
N GLU A 222 -0.12 20.94 5.99
CA GLU A 222 -0.71 21.57 7.18
C GLU A 222 -1.77 20.68 7.84
N GLY A 223 -1.91 20.87 9.15
CA GLY A 223 -2.83 20.11 9.99
C GLY A 223 -2.21 18.83 10.54
N GLY A 224 -3.03 18.06 11.23
CA GLY A 224 -2.63 16.81 11.85
C GLY A 224 -3.84 16.07 12.40
N ASP A 225 -3.63 14.82 12.78
CA ASP A 225 -4.68 13.98 13.33
C ASP A 225 -4.32 13.50 14.74
N PRO A 226 -4.52 14.35 15.78
CA PRO A 226 -4.13 14.05 17.15
C PRO A 226 -4.93 12.90 17.76
N ASN A 227 -6.10 12.57 17.19
CA ASN A 227 -6.93 11.45 17.64
C ASN A 227 -6.40 10.08 17.15
N GLY A 228 -5.48 10.09 16.19
CA GLY A 228 -4.77 8.91 15.68
C GLY A 228 -5.67 7.97 14.90
N SER A 229 -6.19 8.43 13.75
CA SER A 229 -6.79 7.57 12.72
C SER A 229 -5.76 6.58 12.16
N ILE A 230 -6.24 5.63 11.35
CA ILE A 230 -5.37 4.63 10.77
C ILE A 230 -4.33 5.25 9.80
N ILE A 231 -4.62 6.43 9.24
CA ILE A 231 -3.69 7.13 8.32
C ILE A 231 -2.75 8.10 9.03
N ALA A 232 -2.97 8.43 10.31
CA ALA A 232 -2.25 9.48 11.03
C ALA A 232 -0.73 9.29 10.97
N SER A 233 -0.23 8.09 11.28
CA SER A 233 1.21 7.80 11.22
C SER A 233 1.76 7.84 9.79
N GLY A 234 0.93 7.57 8.78
CA GLY A 234 1.33 7.69 7.37
C GLY A 234 1.48 9.15 6.93
N ILE A 235 0.58 10.02 7.38
CA ILE A 235 0.66 11.47 7.14
C ILE A 235 1.91 12.04 7.82
N GLU A 236 2.14 11.67 9.08
CA GLU A 236 3.35 12.12 9.79
C GLU A 236 4.63 11.59 9.14
N ALA A 237 4.62 10.37 8.57
CA ALA A 237 5.76 9.86 7.83
C ALA A 237 6.04 10.72 6.59
N VAL A 238 5.00 11.09 5.83
CA VAL A 238 5.16 11.99 4.66
C VAL A 238 5.70 13.36 5.08
N ASN A 239 5.20 13.94 6.17
CA ASN A 239 5.71 15.19 6.72
C ASN A 239 7.18 15.07 7.15
N ALA A 240 7.56 13.98 7.80
CA ALA A 240 8.94 13.72 8.22
C ALA A 240 9.88 13.53 7.01
N THR A 241 9.45 12.83 5.96
CA THR A 241 10.22 12.72 4.71
C THR A 241 10.40 14.07 4.04
N ARG A 242 9.37 14.94 4.05
CA ARG A 242 9.49 16.32 3.55
C ARG A 242 10.51 17.14 4.35
N ASP A 243 10.55 16.99 5.67
CA ASP A 243 11.56 17.64 6.51
C ASP A 243 12.98 17.17 6.12
N MET A 244 13.17 15.88 5.81
CA MET A 244 14.43 15.38 5.26
C MET A 244 14.78 16.04 3.93
N GLU A 245 13.83 16.15 3.00
CA GLU A 245 14.06 16.83 1.71
C GLU A 245 14.46 18.30 1.92
N ARG A 246 13.92 18.97 2.94
CA ARG A 246 14.31 20.33 3.37
C ARG A 246 15.62 20.40 4.15
N ARG A 247 16.29 19.25 4.36
CA ARG A 247 17.52 19.10 5.16
C ARG A 247 17.34 19.41 6.65
N ASP A 248 16.11 19.45 7.13
CA ASP A 248 15.81 19.54 8.56
C ASP A 248 15.77 18.13 9.18
N PHE A 249 16.96 17.54 9.30
CA PHE A 249 17.10 16.18 9.82
C PHE A 249 16.74 16.04 11.31
N GLU A 250 16.81 17.14 12.07
CA GLU A 250 16.42 17.15 13.49
C GLU A 250 14.89 17.11 13.65
N SER A 251 14.16 17.90 12.86
CA SER A 251 12.69 17.83 12.81
C SER A 251 12.23 16.45 12.31
N ALA A 252 12.81 15.97 11.20
CA ALA A 252 12.50 14.64 10.66
C ALA A 252 12.73 13.53 11.69
N LYS A 253 13.89 13.52 12.36
CA LYS A 253 14.22 12.58 13.44
C LYS A 253 13.15 12.58 14.53
N SER A 254 12.74 13.76 14.98
CA SER A 254 11.75 13.93 16.05
C SER A 254 10.39 13.34 15.65
N ARG A 255 9.94 13.60 14.41
CA ARG A 255 8.69 13.04 13.88
C ARG A 255 8.74 11.53 13.74
N PHE A 256 9.82 10.97 13.18
CA PHE A 256 9.93 9.52 13.04
C PHE A 256 9.99 8.82 14.42
N LYS A 257 10.65 9.40 15.42
CA LYS A 257 10.59 8.89 16.80
C LYS A 257 9.15 8.87 17.32
N ALA A 258 8.41 9.96 17.17
CA ALA A 258 7.00 10.01 17.59
C ALA A 258 6.11 8.95 16.90
N ILE A 259 6.36 8.65 15.61
CA ILE A 259 5.67 7.57 14.89
C ILE A 259 5.99 6.19 15.50
N LEU A 260 7.25 5.97 15.89
CA LEU A 260 7.71 4.75 16.56
C LEU A 260 7.23 4.65 18.01
N ASP A 261 6.97 5.76 18.69
CA ASP A 261 6.43 5.75 20.05
C ASP A 261 4.91 5.52 20.07
N ASN A 262 4.23 5.77 18.94
CA ASN A 262 2.81 5.49 18.79
C ASN A 262 2.54 3.98 18.61
N GLU A 263 1.99 3.35 19.65
CA GLU A 263 1.63 1.92 19.66
C GLU A 263 0.56 1.54 18.61
N LYS A 264 -0.24 2.50 18.15
CA LYS A 264 -1.25 2.28 17.10
C LYS A 264 -0.63 2.22 15.70
N THR A 265 0.62 2.64 15.54
CA THR A 265 1.30 2.63 14.24
C THR A 265 1.43 1.21 13.73
N VAL A 266 0.89 0.98 12.54
CA VAL A 266 0.96 -0.31 11.87
C VAL A 266 2.40 -0.67 11.54
N ASN A 267 2.75 -1.95 11.68
CA ASN A 267 4.15 -2.40 11.58
C ASN A 267 4.84 -2.02 10.26
N LEU A 268 4.10 -1.92 9.15
CA LEU A 268 4.66 -1.46 7.88
C LEU A 268 5.19 -0.03 8.00
N ILE A 269 4.36 0.90 8.49
CA ILE A 269 4.75 2.30 8.70
C ILE A 269 5.87 2.39 9.74
N ARG A 270 5.86 1.55 10.79
CA ARG A 270 6.97 1.48 11.75
C ARG A 270 8.28 1.12 11.06
N LEU A 271 8.29 0.11 10.19
CA LEU A 271 9.50 -0.33 9.49
C LEU A 271 9.99 0.72 8.49
N GLU A 272 9.10 1.34 7.71
CA GLU A 272 9.46 2.46 6.82
C GLU A 272 10.05 3.64 7.60
N SER A 273 9.36 4.08 8.66
CA SER A 273 9.83 5.16 9.52
C SER A 273 11.14 4.82 10.23
N SER A 274 11.39 3.54 10.54
CA SER A 274 12.66 3.12 11.15
C SER A 274 13.83 3.25 10.18
N CYS A 275 13.62 2.99 8.89
CA CYS A 275 14.64 3.19 7.86
C CYS A 275 15.06 4.67 7.80
N ASP A 276 14.10 5.58 7.71
CA ASP A 276 14.38 7.01 7.61
C ASP A 276 14.88 7.61 8.92
N LEU A 277 14.39 7.12 10.06
CA LEU A 277 14.96 7.46 11.37
C LEU A 277 16.42 7.06 11.46
N LEU A 278 16.79 5.86 11.01
CA LEU A 278 18.19 5.41 11.02
C LEU A 278 19.08 6.36 10.21
N CYS A 279 18.60 6.81 9.06
CA CYS A 279 19.28 7.82 8.25
C CYS A 279 19.47 9.13 9.03
N CYS A 280 18.40 9.64 9.66
CA CYS A 280 18.45 10.88 10.44
C CYS A 280 19.37 10.76 11.67
N LEU A 281 19.38 9.62 12.35
CA LEU A 281 20.29 9.37 13.49
C LEU A 281 21.75 9.46 13.05
N ILE A 282 22.10 8.88 11.91
CA ILE A 282 23.47 8.94 11.38
C ILE A 282 23.82 10.39 11.00
N LEU A 283 22.94 11.10 10.29
CA LEU A 283 23.18 12.47 9.82
C LEU A 283 23.24 13.51 10.94
N THR A 284 22.60 13.22 12.08
CA THR A 284 22.60 14.09 13.26
C THR A 284 23.62 13.69 14.32
N GLY A 285 24.51 12.73 14.02
CA GLY A 285 25.61 12.34 14.91
C GLY A 285 25.16 11.61 16.18
N ALA A 286 24.09 10.81 16.10
CA ALA A 286 23.64 9.98 17.21
C ALA A 286 24.72 8.96 17.65
N SER A 287 24.61 8.48 18.89
CA SER A 287 25.59 7.54 19.43
C SER A 287 25.61 6.21 18.66
N PRO A 288 26.76 5.52 18.54
CA PRO A 288 26.83 4.20 17.91
C PRO A 288 25.85 3.19 18.51
N LYS A 289 25.63 3.28 19.83
CA LYS A 289 24.65 2.45 20.54
C LYS A 289 23.24 2.63 19.99
N GLU A 290 22.79 3.88 19.82
CA GLU A 290 21.44 4.18 19.31
C GLU A 290 21.27 3.72 17.85
N ILE A 291 22.31 3.91 17.02
CA ILE A 291 22.33 3.47 15.62
C ILE A 291 22.28 1.93 15.54
N ASP A 292 23.12 1.23 16.29
CA ASP A 292 23.20 -0.24 16.24
C ASP A 292 21.97 -0.91 16.86
N GLU A 293 21.35 -0.31 17.89
CA GLU A 293 20.10 -0.79 18.48
C GLU A 293 18.93 -0.69 17.50
N LEU A 294 18.82 0.41 16.73
CA LEU A 294 17.79 0.53 15.71
C LEU A 294 18.07 -0.37 14.50
N TYR A 295 19.35 -0.49 14.09
CA TYR A 295 19.79 -1.37 13.00
C TYR A 295 19.92 -2.85 13.44
N ALA A 296 18.87 -3.34 14.10
CA ALA A 296 18.72 -4.72 14.53
C ALA A 296 18.28 -5.67 13.39
N ASP A 297 18.26 -6.98 13.66
CA ASP A 297 17.99 -8.05 12.67
C ASP A 297 16.67 -7.87 11.90
N ASP A 298 15.61 -7.36 12.54
CA ASP A 298 14.32 -7.18 11.89
C ASP A 298 14.34 -6.04 10.85
N LEU A 299 15.01 -4.91 11.16
CA LEU A 299 15.15 -3.79 10.23
C LEU A 299 16.12 -4.13 9.10
N LYS A 300 17.25 -4.80 9.41
CA LYS A 300 18.20 -5.32 8.41
C LYS A 300 17.50 -6.19 7.38
N LYS A 301 16.77 -7.20 7.86
CA LYS A 301 16.02 -8.09 6.99
C LYS A 301 14.98 -7.34 6.17
N TYR A 302 14.35 -6.31 6.74
CA TYR A 302 13.39 -5.50 6.01
C TYR A 302 14.04 -4.70 4.86
N ILE A 303 15.19 -4.08 5.12
CA ILE A 303 16.00 -3.40 4.11
C ILE A 303 16.41 -4.39 3.01
N ASP A 304 16.93 -5.57 3.38
CA ASP A 304 17.37 -6.59 2.41
C ASP A 304 16.24 -7.08 1.48
N VAL A 305 15.01 -7.23 1.99
CA VAL A 305 13.89 -7.69 1.16
C VAL A 305 13.28 -6.58 0.31
N THR A 306 13.52 -5.30 0.63
CA THR A 306 12.92 -4.15 -0.05
C THR A 306 13.91 -3.37 -0.92
N CYS A 307 15.21 -3.61 -0.82
CA CYS A 307 16.25 -2.86 -1.53
C CYS A 307 16.08 -2.88 -3.05
N ASN A 308 15.63 -3.99 -3.64
CA ASN A 308 15.41 -4.09 -5.09
C ASN A 308 14.19 -3.31 -5.61
N THR A 309 13.37 -2.75 -4.71
CA THR A 309 12.12 -2.05 -5.05
C THR A 309 12.08 -0.63 -4.52
N MET A 310 12.80 -0.30 -3.46
CA MET A 310 12.69 0.98 -2.77
C MET A 310 14.02 1.73 -2.82
N ILE A 311 14.08 2.81 -3.60
CA ILE A 311 15.31 3.57 -3.81
C ILE A 311 15.85 4.18 -2.51
N GLY A 312 14.96 4.57 -1.58
CA GLY A 312 15.35 5.07 -0.26
C GLY A 312 16.21 4.09 0.56
N ARG A 313 16.21 2.79 0.23
CA ARG A 313 17.14 1.81 0.84
C ARG A 313 18.58 2.06 0.44
N HIS A 314 18.81 2.39 -0.84
CA HIS A 314 20.16 2.70 -1.32
C HIS A 314 20.65 4.04 -0.75
N ARG A 315 19.78 5.04 -0.62
CA ARG A 315 20.13 6.29 0.10
C ARG A 315 20.47 6.03 1.57
N LEU A 316 19.67 5.25 2.29
CA LEU A 316 19.97 4.87 3.67
C LEU A 316 21.32 4.12 3.78
N MET A 317 21.53 3.11 2.93
CA MET A 317 22.75 2.30 2.99
C MET A 317 23.98 3.08 2.55
N TYR A 318 23.84 4.01 1.60
CA TYR A 318 24.89 4.98 1.26
C TYR A 318 25.33 5.76 2.51
N VAL A 319 24.37 6.37 3.22
CA VAL A 319 24.64 7.12 4.46
C VAL A 319 25.31 6.24 5.53
N TYR A 320 24.80 5.03 5.70
CA TYR A 320 25.36 4.06 6.64
C TYR A 320 26.81 3.70 6.33
N TYR A 321 27.14 3.39 5.08
CA TYR A 321 28.51 3.05 4.71
C TYR A 321 29.43 4.26 4.70
N TYR A 322 28.98 5.38 4.15
CA TYR A 322 29.78 6.58 3.95
C TYR A 322 30.13 7.27 5.27
N ILE A 323 29.13 7.56 6.11
CA ILE A 323 29.32 8.32 7.35
C ILE A 323 29.65 7.39 8.53
N TYR A 324 28.81 6.38 8.75
CA TYR A 324 28.90 5.57 9.97
C TYR A 324 30.01 4.51 9.91
N LYS A 325 30.12 3.75 8.82
CA LYS A 325 31.19 2.74 8.65
C LYS A 325 32.48 3.29 8.04
N LYS A 326 32.43 4.47 7.42
CA LYS A 326 33.55 5.06 6.67
C LYS A 326 34.11 4.10 5.60
N ASP A 327 33.22 3.34 4.99
CA ASP A 327 33.50 2.36 3.95
C ASP A 327 33.08 2.91 2.59
N LYS A 328 34.03 3.57 1.92
CA LYS A 328 33.78 4.22 0.62
C LYS A 328 33.43 3.22 -0.48
N ILE A 329 33.98 2.01 -0.45
CA ILE A 329 33.74 1.02 -1.50
C ILE A 329 32.28 0.59 -1.50
N ASN A 330 31.73 0.28 -0.32
CA ASN A 330 30.32 -0.07 -0.21
C ASN A 330 29.40 1.14 -0.39
N ALA A 331 29.80 2.34 0.04
CA ALA A 331 29.06 3.56 -0.24
C ALA A 331 28.93 3.81 -1.76
N ASP A 332 30.03 3.78 -2.50
CA ASP A 332 30.03 3.97 -3.96
C ASP A 332 29.17 2.92 -4.67
N LYS A 333 29.13 1.69 -4.16
CA LYS A 333 28.23 0.65 -4.67
C LYS A 333 26.76 1.03 -4.50
N GLU A 334 26.36 1.48 -3.31
CA GLU A 334 24.98 1.91 -3.04
C GLU A 334 24.59 3.15 -3.86
N TYR A 335 25.52 4.10 -4.04
CA TYR A 335 25.34 5.24 -4.94
C TYR A 335 25.00 4.79 -6.36
N ASN A 336 25.80 3.89 -6.93
CA ASN A 336 25.60 3.41 -8.30
C ASN A 336 24.28 2.65 -8.45
N LEU A 337 23.87 1.87 -7.43
CA LEU A 337 22.58 1.19 -7.41
C LEU A 337 21.42 2.21 -7.38
N ALA A 338 21.53 3.26 -6.58
CA ALA A 338 20.55 4.35 -6.55
C ALA A 338 20.45 5.07 -7.91
N ASP A 339 21.58 5.44 -8.52
CA ASP A 339 21.62 6.10 -9.83
C ASP A 339 20.93 5.25 -10.92
N VAL A 340 21.27 3.95 -11.00
CA VAL A 340 20.64 3.04 -11.96
C VAL A 340 19.15 2.90 -11.69
N MET A 341 18.74 2.72 -10.43
CA MET A 341 17.34 2.58 -10.06
C MET A 341 16.53 3.84 -10.36
N SER A 342 17.12 5.03 -10.16
CA SER A 342 16.44 6.32 -10.32
C SER A 342 15.92 6.57 -11.75
N LYS A 343 16.63 6.05 -12.77
CA LYS A 343 16.36 6.32 -14.20
C LYS A 343 15.02 5.75 -14.67
N ASP A 344 14.58 4.64 -14.08
CA ASP A 344 13.34 3.96 -14.41
C ASP A 344 12.43 3.74 -13.20
N TYR A 345 12.66 4.50 -12.12
CA TYR A 345 11.89 4.37 -10.90
C TYR A 345 10.42 4.72 -11.12
N LEU A 346 9.53 4.00 -10.44
CA LEU A 346 8.09 4.17 -10.63
C LEU A 346 7.62 5.58 -10.24
N ASN A 347 8.21 6.13 -9.19
CA ASN A 347 7.89 7.42 -8.61
C ASN A 347 9.03 8.44 -8.88
N PRO A 348 9.00 9.21 -9.98
CA PRO A 348 10.10 10.09 -10.36
C PRO A 348 10.38 11.19 -9.34
N GLY A 349 9.37 11.69 -8.61
CA GLY A 349 9.56 12.70 -7.57
C GLY A 349 10.37 12.16 -6.40
N GLU A 350 10.06 10.95 -5.94
CA GLU A 350 10.82 10.25 -4.90
C GLU A 350 12.25 9.94 -5.38
N ALA A 351 12.42 9.43 -6.60
CA ALA A 351 13.76 9.17 -7.14
C ALA A 351 14.64 10.42 -7.20
N LYS A 352 14.05 11.56 -7.61
CA LYS A 352 14.73 12.85 -7.64
C LYS A 352 15.12 13.32 -6.24
N ALA A 353 14.20 13.24 -5.27
CA ALA A 353 14.46 13.64 -3.88
C ALA A 353 15.58 12.80 -3.25
N GLU A 354 15.54 11.49 -3.47
CA GLU A 354 16.49 10.53 -2.90
C GLU A 354 17.90 10.71 -3.48
N MET A 355 18.02 10.91 -4.81
CA MET A 355 19.30 11.25 -5.42
C MET A 355 19.82 12.61 -4.96
N ALA A 356 18.96 13.62 -4.84
CA ALA A 356 19.36 14.94 -4.33
C ALA A 356 19.87 14.88 -2.88
N LEU A 357 19.28 14.02 -2.04
CA LEU A 357 19.76 13.77 -0.68
C LEU A 357 21.15 13.13 -0.68
N ILE A 358 21.38 12.10 -1.50
CA ILE A 358 22.69 11.46 -1.64
C ILE A 358 23.77 12.47 -2.05
N GLU A 359 23.50 13.29 -3.07
CA GLU A 359 24.48 14.29 -3.53
C GLU A 359 24.76 15.36 -2.48
N TYR A 360 23.71 15.87 -1.80
CA TYR A 360 23.89 16.81 -0.69
C TYR A 360 24.79 16.23 0.40
N ILE A 361 24.62 14.96 0.74
CA ILE A 361 25.40 14.30 1.79
C ILE A 361 26.86 14.16 1.36
N LYS A 362 27.11 13.77 0.11
CA LYS A 362 28.45 13.66 -0.47
C LYS A 362 29.23 14.98 -0.48
N GLU A 363 28.52 16.11 -0.62
CA GLU A 363 29.13 17.44 -0.67
C GLU A 363 29.39 18.04 0.72
N ASN A 364 28.61 17.64 1.74
CA ASN A 364 28.58 18.32 3.04
C ASN A 364 29.07 17.46 4.23
N TYR A 365 29.31 16.16 4.03
CA TYR A 365 29.82 15.22 5.03
C TYR A 365 31.06 14.48 4.50
#